data_AF-A0A8T3N7S0-F1
#
_entry.id   AF-A0A8T3N7S0-F1
#
_cell.length_a   1.000
_cell.length_b   1.000
_cell.length_c   1.000
_cell.angle_alpha   90.00
_cell.angle_beta   90.00
_cell.angle_gamma   90.00
#
_symmetry.space_group_name_H-M   'P 1'
#
loop_
_entity.id
_entity.type
_entity.pdbx_description
1 polymer ?
#
loop_
_entity_poly.entity_id
_entity_poly.type
_entity_poly.pdbx_seq_one_letter_code
_entity_poly.pdbx_strand_id
1 'polypeptide(L)' 'MNFYTKVLSRFATTPGLKLQVRFELPADGHVTDAKLEETRTALRELGLDENLDQA' A
#
# COMPACT_ATOMS: atom_id res chain seq x y z
N MET A 1 2.07 -11.09 -11.66
CA MET A 1 0.67 -11.12 -11.17
C MET A 1 0.64 -10.57 -9.76
N ASN A 2 0.00 -9.43 -9.57
CA ASN A 2 0.13 -8.62 -8.36
C ASN A 2 -0.73 -9.18 -7.21
N PHE A 3 -0.33 -8.91 -5.97
CA PHE A 3 -1.04 -9.30 -4.75
C PHE A 3 -2.54 -8.90 -4.79
N TYR A 4 -2.81 -7.68 -5.28
CA TYR A 4 -4.15 -7.14 -5.51
C TYR A 4 -5.06 -8.09 -6.30
N THR A 5 -4.57 -8.63 -7.42
CA THR A 5 -5.38 -9.50 -8.29
C THR A 5 -5.57 -10.89 -7.70
N LYS A 6 -4.61 -11.40 -6.93
CA LYS A 6 -4.71 -12.73 -6.31
C LYS A 6 -5.58 -12.76 -5.06
N VAL A 7 -5.72 -11.65 -4.32
CA VAL A 7 -6.45 -11.63 -3.05
C VAL A 7 -7.78 -10.88 -3.17
N LEU A 8 -7.79 -9.68 -3.74
CA LEU A 8 -8.96 -8.81 -3.74
C LEU A 8 -10.00 -9.17 -4.81
N SER A 9 -9.60 -9.85 -5.88
CA SER A 9 -10.53 -10.27 -6.94
C SER A 9 -11.69 -11.13 -6.41
N ARG A 10 -11.47 -11.90 -5.33
CA ARG A 10 -12.50 -12.69 -4.64
C ARG A 10 -13.57 -11.85 -3.95
N PHE A 11 -13.25 -10.60 -3.64
CA PHE A 11 -14.11 -9.68 -2.89
C PHE A 11 -14.55 -8.47 -3.72
N ALA A 12 -14.25 -8.46 -5.02
CA ALA A 12 -14.46 -7.31 -5.91
C ALA A 12 -15.92 -6.82 -5.95
N THR A 13 -16.89 -7.70 -5.72
CA THR A 13 -18.33 -7.36 -5.70
C THR A 13 -18.88 -7.15 -4.29
N THR A 14 -18.03 -7.15 -3.26
CA THR A 14 -18.46 -7.00 -1.86
C THR A 14 -18.66 -5.52 -1.53
N PRO A 15 -19.90 -5.07 -1.28
CA PRO A 15 -20.15 -3.67 -0.91
C PRO A 15 -19.45 -3.34 0.40
N GLY A 16 -18.81 -2.17 0.48
CA GLY A 16 -18.15 -1.69 1.70
C GLY A 16 -16.82 -2.36 2.04
N LEU A 17 -16.19 -3.07 1.09
CA LEU A 17 -14.83 -3.59 1.27
C LEU A 17 -13.85 -2.45 1.61
N LYS A 18 -13.12 -2.60 2.70
CA LYS A 18 -12.01 -1.72 3.09
C LYS A 18 -10.71 -2.52 3.07
N LEU A 19 -9.67 -1.98 2.44
CA LEU A 19 -8.34 -2.57 2.44
C LEU A 19 -7.38 -1.66 3.22
N GLN A 20 -6.71 -2.22 4.22
CA GLN A 20 -5.60 -1.58 4.91
C GLN A 20 -4.32 -2.35 4.60
N VAL A 21 -3.27 -1.65 4.19
CA VAL A 21 -1.95 -2.24 3.92
C VAL A 21 -0.98 -1.73 4.97
N ARG A 22 -0.27 -2.63 5.64
CA ARG A 22 0.79 -2.32 6.59
C ARG A 22 2.00 -3.19 6.27
N PHE A 23 3.17 -2.58 6.26
CA PHE A 23 4.46 -3.25 6.14
C PHE A 23 5.48 -2.48 6.97
N GLU A 24 6.49 -3.17 7.46
CA GLU A 24 7.55 -2.60 8.28
C GLU A 24 8.86 -2.69 7.51
N LEU A 25 9.64 -1.61 7.55
CA LEU A 25 10.95 -1.56 6.93
C LEU A 25 12.03 -1.67 8.02
N PRO A 26 13.08 -2.48 7.82
CA PRO A 26 14.19 -2.56 8.74
C PRO A 26 14.89 -1.20 8.92
N ALA A 27 15.27 -0.87 10.17
CA ALA A 27 15.85 0.42 10.57
C ALA A 27 17.24 0.72 9.95
N ASP A 28 17.88 -0.30 9.40
CA ASP A 28 19.13 -0.27 8.64
C ASP A 28 18.96 0.26 7.21
N GLY A 29 17.72 0.45 6.75
CA GLY A 29 17.40 1.00 5.45
C GLY A 29 17.31 2.53 5.45
N HIS A 30 18.16 3.19 4.66
CA HIS A 30 17.93 4.58 4.24
C HIS A 30 16.66 4.65 3.39
N VAL A 31 15.51 4.82 4.05
CA VAL A 31 14.27 5.21 3.36
C VAL A 31 14.41 6.69 3.03
N THR A 32 14.69 6.98 1.77
CA THR A 32 14.78 8.36 1.29
C THR A 32 13.39 8.94 1.10
N ASP A 33 13.27 10.26 1.18
CA ASP A 33 12.03 10.98 0.88
C ASP A 33 11.50 10.63 -0.52
N ALA A 34 12.40 10.46 -1.49
CA ALA A 34 12.04 10.02 -2.83
C ALA A 34 11.32 8.65 -2.83
N LYS A 35 11.80 7.69 -2.03
CA LYS A 35 11.20 6.35 -1.92
C LYS A 35 9.83 6.39 -1.24
N LEU A 36 9.64 7.31 -0.30
CA LEU A 36 8.34 7.56 0.34
C LEU A 36 7.34 8.14 -0.67
N GLU A 37 7.75 9.10 -1.49
CA GLU A 37 6.88 9.72 -2.49
C GLU A 37 6.54 8.78 -3.66
N GLU A 38 7.48 7.95 -4.09
CA GLU A 38 7.20 6.85 -5.02
C GLU A 38 6.17 5.86 -4.43
N THR A 39 6.32 5.51 -3.16
CA THR A 39 5.38 4.62 -2.46
C THR A 39 4.00 5.26 -2.33
N ARG A 40 3.93 6.54 -1.97
CA ARG A 40 2.71 7.33 -1.87
C ARG A 40 1.97 7.36 -3.21
N THR A 41 2.69 7.62 -4.30
CA THR A 41 2.16 7.63 -5.66
C THR A 41 1.58 6.28 -6.05
N ALA A 42 2.31 5.19 -5.81
CA ALA A 42 1.85 3.83 -6.09
C ALA A 42 0.60 3.45 -5.28
N LEU A 43 0.51 3.86 -4.00
CA LEU A 43 -0.69 3.63 -3.17
C LEU A 43 -1.90 4.39 -3.73
N ARG A 44 -1.72 5.64 -4.16
CA ARG A 44 -2.79 6.44 -4.76
C ARG A 44 -3.31 5.84 -6.07
N GLU A 45 -2.41 5.36 -6.93
CA GLU A 45 -2.79 4.66 -8.18
C GLU A 45 -3.59 3.38 -7.91
N LEU A 46 -3.34 2.72 -6.77
CA LEU A 46 -4.06 1.54 -6.32
C LEU A 46 -5.36 1.87 -5.55
N GLY A 47 -5.68 3.15 -5.34
CA GLY A 47 -6.83 3.59 -4.54
C GLY A 47 -6.71 3.28 -3.05
N LEU A 48 -5.48 3.18 -2.53
CA LEU A 48 -5.16 2.88 -1.15
C LEU A 48 -4.83 4.15 -0.37
N ASP A 49 -4.92 4.06 0.97
CA ASP A 49 -4.45 5.13 1.86
C ASP A 49 -2.94 5.32 1.69
N GLU A 50 -2.55 6.57 1.51
CA GLU A 50 -1.17 6.98 1.23
C GLU A 50 -0.48 7.53 2.48
N ASN A 51 -1.17 7.59 3.63
CA ASN A 51 -0.57 8.03 4.87
C ASN A 51 0.46 7.00 5.37
N LEU A 52 1.74 7.37 5.34
CA LEU A 52 2.85 6.53 5.78
C LEU A 52 3.28 7.00 7.17
N ASP A 53 2.96 6.22 8.20
CA ASP A 53 3.43 6.48 9.56
C ASP A 53 4.93 6.19 9.66
N GLN A 54 5.72 7.20 10.03
CA GLN A 54 7.10 7.01 10.46
C GLN A 54 7.10 6.92 11.98
N ALA A 55 7.19 5.70 12.50
CA ALA A 55 7.37 5.43 13.93
C ALA A 55 8.87 5.47 14.30
#